data_AF-A0A537RZS4-F1
#
_entry.id   AF-A0A537RZS4-F1
#
_cell.length_a   1.000
_cell.length_b   1.000
_cell.length_c   1.000
_cell.angle_alpha   90.00
_cell.angle_beta   90.00
_cell.angle_gamma   90.00
#
_symmetry.space_group_name_H-M   'P 1'
#
loop_
_entity.id
_entity.type
_entity.pdbx_description
1 polymer ?
#
loop_
_entity_poly.entity_id
_entity_poly.type
_entity_poly.pdbx_seq_one_letter_code
_entity_poly.pdbx_strand_id
1 'polypeptide(L)'
;MQNGPKTVMSRRQHKPAASFAARSMRWTSSVTRPDPKGPQNAQRSYERYLALARAEAQSGNMIGAENYYQHAEHYFRSMSSDRGTT
;
A
#
# COMPACT_ATOMS: atom_id res chain seq x y z
N MET A 1 -16.27 64.69 -18.87
CA MET A 1 -16.61 65.02 -17.47
C MET A 1 -17.73 64.06 -17.05
N GLN A 2 -17.44 63.23 -16.05
CA GLN A 2 -18.28 62.41 -15.15
C GLN A 2 -19.77 62.11 -15.44
N ASN A 3 -20.16 60.86 -15.08
CA ASN A 3 -21.47 60.34 -14.55
C ASN A 3 -22.10 59.25 -15.44
N GLY A 4 -22.31 57.97 -15.07
CA GLY A 4 -22.03 57.14 -13.87
C GLY A 4 -22.64 55.73 -14.09
N PRO A 5 -22.10 54.62 -13.55
CA PRO A 5 -22.71 53.30 -13.70
C PRO A 5 -23.81 53.08 -12.65
N LYS A 6 -25.04 52.75 -13.08
CA LYS A 6 -26.14 52.37 -12.18
C LYS A 6 -26.30 50.85 -12.11
N THR A 7 -26.06 50.35 -10.90
CA THR A 7 -26.66 49.15 -10.28
C THR A 7 -26.27 47.79 -10.87
N VAL A 8 -25.16 47.23 -10.37
CA VAL A 8 -24.94 45.78 -10.32
C VAL A 8 -25.81 45.22 -9.19
N MET A 9 -26.85 44.46 -9.52
CA MET A 9 -27.62 43.72 -8.53
C MET A 9 -26.71 42.64 -7.91
N SER A 10 -26.25 42.89 -6.69
CA SER A 10 -25.58 41.91 -5.82
C SER A 10 -26.46 40.67 -5.66
N ARG A 11 -26.18 39.63 -6.47
CA ARG A 11 -26.69 38.29 -6.23
C ARG A 11 -26.00 37.78 -4.96
N ARG A 12 -26.81 37.69 -3.90
CA ARG A 12 -26.49 37.20 -2.55
C ARG A 12 -25.48 36.06 -2.65
N GLN A 13 -24.25 36.33 -2.22
CA GLN A 13 -23.24 35.31 -1.99
C GLN A 13 -23.71 34.49 -0.78
N HIS A 14 -24.37 33.36 -1.06
CA HIS A 14 -24.60 32.36 -0.04
C HIS A 14 -23.24 31.74 0.31
N LYS A 15 -22.77 32.05 1.52
CA LYS A 15 -21.68 31.34 2.20
C LYS A 15 -21.93 29.83 2.10
N PRO A 16 -21.02 29.01 1.52
CA PRO A 16 -21.09 27.59 1.77
C PRO A 16 -20.72 27.36 3.23
N ALA A 17 -21.67 26.81 3.99
CA ALA A 17 -21.42 26.25 5.30
C ALA A 17 -20.25 25.26 5.19
N ALA A 18 -19.40 25.26 6.21
CA ALA A 18 -18.24 24.39 6.33
C ALA A 18 -18.57 22.99 5.81
N SER A 19 -17.97 22.65 4.66
CA SER A 19 -18.11 21.34 4.07
C SER A 19 -17.43 20.34 5.00
N PHE A 20 -18.23 19.71 5.87
CA PHE A 20 -17.95 18.42 6.50
C PHE A 20 -17.93 17.29 5.43
N ALA A 21 -17.47 17.60 4.22
CA ALA A 21 -17.24 16.64 3.17
C ALA A 21 -15.84 16.11 3.40
N ALA A 22 -15.82 15.02 4.16
CA ALA A 22 -14.89 13.91 3.97
C ALA A 22 -13.46 14.35 3.68
N ARG A 23 -12.67 14.47 4.74
CA ARG A 23 -11.30 13.99 4.71
C ARG A 23 -11.36 12.50 4.37
N SER A 24 -11.64 12.17 3.10
CA SER A 24 -11.34 10.87 2.55
C SER A 24 -9.83 10.80 2.61
N MET A 25 -9.31 10.22 3.70
CA MET A 25 -7.99 9.65 3.69
C MET A 25 -8.01 8.58 2.61
N ARG A 26 -7.74 9.03 1.38
CA ARG A 26 -7.33 8.21 0.27
C ARG A 26 -6.11 7.49 0.80
N TRP A 27 -6.30 6.23 1.20
CA TRP A 27 -5.23 5.26 1.34
C TRP A 27 -4.62 5.08 -0.04
N THR A 28 -3.91 6.09 -0.55
CA THR A 28 -2.88 5.84 -1.54
C THR A 28 -1.79 5.14 -0.79
N SER A 29 -1.87 3.81 -0.78
CA SER A 29 -0.67 3.01 -0.70
C SER A 29 0.16 3.34 -1.94
N SER A 30 0.85 4.49 -1.94
CA SER A 30 2.14 4.62 -2.59
C SER A 30 3.17 3.86 -1.75
N VAL A 31 2.83 2.62 -1.39
CA VAL A 31 3.84 1.59 -1.23
C VAL A 31 4.25 1.33 -2.68
N THR A 32 5.18 2.14 -3.17
CA THR A 32 6.12 1.63 -4.15
C THR A 32 6.79 0.48 -3.40
N ARG A 33 6.20 -0.71 -3.53
CA ARG A 33 6.77 -1.96 -3.04
C ARG A 33 8.18 -1.93 -3.61
N PRO A 34 9.23 -1.86 -2.79
CA PRO A 34 10.57 -1.90 -3.33
C PRO A 34 10.61 -3.18 -4.14
N ASP A 35 10.78 -3.02 -5.45
CA ASP A 35 10.89 -4.11 -6.39
C ASP A 35 11.86 -5.13 -5.76
N PRO A 36 11.42 -6.35 -5.43
CA PRO A 36 12.26 -7.32 -4.76
C PRO A 36 13.24 -7.86 -5.80
N LYS A 37 14.21 -7.03 -6.21
CA LYS A 37 15.34 -7.27 -7.11
C LYS A 37 15.31 -8.66 -7.78
N GLY A 38 14.40 -8.86 -8.72
CA GLY A 38 14.29 -10.07 -9.53
C GLY A 38 14.03 -11.41 -8.80
N PRO A 39 13.70 -12.45 -9.57
CA PRO A 39 13.34 -13.77 -9.06
C PRO A 39 14.46 -14.45 -8.23
N GLN A 40 15.73 -14.14 -8.51
CA GLN A 40 16.86 -14.70 -7.76
C GLN A 40 16.91 -14.25 -6.30
N ASN A 41 16.52 -13.01 -6.00
CA ASN A 41 16.51 -12.52 -4.62
C ASN A 41 15.34 -13.11 -3.82
N ALA A 42 14.19 -13.26 -4.49
CA ALA A 42 13.03 -13.88 -3.89
C ALA A 42 13.25 -15.37 -3.56
N GLN A 43 14.01 -16.11 -4.39
CA GLN A 43 14.32 -17.53 -4.12
C GLN A 43 15.18 -17.72 -2.87
N ARG A 44 16.25 -16.93 -2.74
CA ARG A 44 17.08 -16.95 -1.54
C ARG A 44 16.31 -16.56 -0.29
N SER A 45 15.38 -15.61 -0.42
CA SER A 45 14.53 -15.18 0.68
C SER A 45 13.59 -16.31 1.12
N TYR A 46 12.95 -17.00 0.17
CA TYR A 46 12.11 -18.17 0.44
C TYR A 46 12.86 -19.27 1.21
N GLU A 47 14.03 -19.68 0.73
CA GLU A 47 14.85 -20.72 1.36
C GLU A 47 15.27 -20.32 2.78
N ARG A 48 15.64 -19.04 2.98
CA ARG A 48 15.98 -18.50 4.30
C ARG A 48 14.80 -18.57 5.26
N TYR A 49 13.61 -18.15 4.84
CA TYR A 49 12.43 -18.17 5.70
C TYR A 49 11.96 -19.59 6.04
N LEU A 50 12.10 -20.54 5.11
CA LEU A 50 11.87 -21.96 5.42
C LEU A 50 12.82 -22.50 6.49
N ALA A 51 14.10 -22.15 6.43
CA ALA A 51 15.07 -22.58 7.42
C ALA A 51 14.74 -22.00 8.82
N LEU A 52 14.38 -20.71 8.88
CA LEU A 52 13.96 -20.06 10.12
C LEU A 52 12.68 -20.68 10.69
N ALA A 53 11.67 -20.95 9.86
CA ALA A 53 10.43 -21.57 10.28
C ALA A 53 10.67 -22.95 10.91
N ARG A 54 11.54 -23.76 10.32
CA ARG A 54 11.92 -25.07 10.85
C ARG A 54 12.67 -24.96 12.18
N ALA A 55 13.56 -23.98 12.32
CA ALA A 55 14.27 -23.74 13.58
C ALA A 55 13.32 -23.32 14.71
N GLU A 56 12.37 -22.42 14.45
CA GLU A 56 11.34 -22.04 15.44
C GLU A 56 10.39 -23.19 15.77
N ALA A 57 10.02 -24.02 14.79
CA ALA A 57 9.21 -25.20 15.04
C ALA A 57 9.94 -26.21 15.94
N GLN A 58 11.24 -26.40 15.73
CA GLN A 58 12.09 -27.27 16.55
C GLN A 58 12.30 -26.71 17.97
N SER A 59 12.34 -25.38 18.13
CA SER A 59 12.44 -24.74 19.45
C SER A 59 11.10 -24.71 20.21
N GLY A 60 10.00 -25.15 19.57
CA GLY A 60 8.65 -25.17 20.15
C GLY A 60 7.86 -23.87 19.96
N ASN A 61 8.41 -22.88 19.24
CA ASN A 61 7.74 -21.62 18.95
C ASN A 61 6.89 -21.73 17.68
N MET A 62 5.69 -22.32 17.82
CA MET A 62 4.77 -22.53 16.70
C MET A 62 4.28 -21.23 16.05
N ILE A 63 4.09 -20.17 16.84
CA ILE A 63 3.64 -18.86 16.31
C ILE A 63 4.75 -18.20 15.49
N GLY A 64 6.00 -18.25 15.96
CA GLY A 64 7.16 -17.79 15.20
C GLY A 64 7.35 -18.57 13.90
N ALA A 65 7.20 -19.90 13.96
CA ALA A 65 7.27 -20.76 12.78
C ALA A 65 6.21 -20.40 11.73
N GLU A 66 4.95 -20.22 12.14
CA GLU A 66 3.84 -19.82 11.25
C GLU A 66 4.11 -18.48 10.57
N ASN A 67 4.58 -17.49 11.32
CA ASN A 67 4.95 -16.19 10.76
C ASN A 67 6.01 -16.33 9.65
N TYR A 68 7.06 -17.15 9.90
CA TYR A 68 8.07 -17.42 8.88
C TYR A 68 7.55 -18.23 7.70
N TYR A 69 6.61 -19.15 7.89
CA TYR A 69 5.95 -19.86 6.79
C TYR A 69 5.14 -18.91 5.90
N GLN A 70 4.43 -17.94 6.48
CA GLN A 70 3.72 -16.92 5.72
C GLN A 70 4.68 -16.06 4.90
N HIS A 71 5.85 -15.71 5.46
CA HIS A 71 6.90 -15.04 4.71
C HIS A 71 7.45 -15.89 3.55
N ALA A 72 7.69 -17.18 3.79
CA ALA A 72 8.12 -18.09 2.72
C ALA A 72 7.08 -18.16 1.60
N GLU A 73 5.80 -18.37 1.94
CA GLU A 73 4.69 -18.38 0.98
C GLU A 73 4.60 -17.09 0.15
N HIS A 74 4.81 -15.93 0.79
CA HIS A 74 4.84 -14.65 0.08
C HIS A 74 5.88 -14.62 -1.05
N TYR A 75 7.12 -15.04 -0.75
CA TYR A 75 8.19 -15.05 -1.74
C TYR A 75 7.98 -16.13 -2.80
N PHE A 76 7.47 -17.31 -2.42
CA PHE A 76 7.08 -18.37 -3.35
C PHE A 76 6.10 -17.87 -4.41
N ARG A 77 5.04 -17.18 -3.98
CA ARG A 77 4.06 -16.57 -4.88
C ARG A 77 4.67 -15.45 -5.73
N SER A 78 5.55 -14.62 -5.16
CA SER A 78 6.21 -13.53 -5.89
C SER A 78 7.09 -14.04 -7.04
N MET A 79 7.82 -15.13 -6.84
CA MET A 79 8.65 -15.74 -7.88
C MET A 79 7.84 -16.44 -8.97
N SER A 80 6.74 -17.07 -8.58
CA SER A 80 5.87 -17.80 -9.49
C SER A 80 5.15 -16.85 -10.45
N SER A 81 4.73 -15.68 -9.96
CA SER A 81 4.12 -14.64 -10.79
C SER A 81 5.07 -14.02 -11.83
N ASP A 82 6.38 -13.95 -11.51
CA ASP A 82 7.40 -13.45 -12.44
C ASP A 82 7.73 -14.46 -13.56
N ARG A 83 7.59 -15.76 -13.27
CA ARG A 83 7.91 -16.84 -14.23
C ARG A 83 6.80 -17.16 -15.25
N GLY A 84 5.59 -16.60 -15.06
CA GLY A 84 4.38 -16.96 -15.81
C GLY A 84 3.98 -16.03 -16.97
N THR A 85 4.83 -15.09 -17.37
CA THR A 85 4.53 -14.04 -18.38
C THR A 85 5.19 -14.23 -19.75
N THR A 86 5.48 -15.47 -20.17
CA THR A 86 5.84 -15.80 -21.57
C THR A 86 4.59 -16.06 -22.39
#